data_AF-A0A7K9XNK0-F1
#
_entry.id   AF-A0A7K9XNK0-F1
#
_cell.length_a   1.000
_cell.length_b   1.000
_cell.length_c   1.000
_cell.angle_alpha   90.00
_cell.angle_beta   90.00
_cell.angle_gamma   90.00
#
_symmetry.space_group_name_H-M   'P 1'
#
loop_
_entity.id
_entity.type
_entity.pdbx_description
1 polymer ?
#
loop_
_entity_poly.entity_id
_entity_poly.type
_entity_poly.pdbx_seq_one_letter_code
_entity_poly.pdbx_strand_id
1 'polypeptide(L)'
;RVTLLELIMAKVSEKNPVTSEEIDVFVRHADFIAGCFQEKCEAVLKLTSAADAEDEEALVTIRLLDVLCEMTSNNEQLEHLQTLPGLLETAIDTLRLTHLAGKQAVNVFTATHAMTGREEISHPAVGFKSHLIRLIGNLCYKNKENQDKV
;
A
#
# COMPACT_ATOMS: atom_id res chain seq x y z
N ARG A 1 -15.08 -5.52 5.28
CA ARG A 1 -14.31 -5.06 4.08
C ARG A 1 -12.91 -5.68 4.02
N VAL A 2 -12.18 -5.72 5.15
CA VAL A 2 -10.86 -6.36 5.26
C VAL A 2 -10.84 -7.83 4.79
N THR A 3 -11.80 -8.66 5.20
CA THR A 3 -11.86 -10.08 4.79
C THR A 3 -11.95 -10.29 3.28
N LEU A 4 -12.61 -9.38 2.55
CA LEU A 4 -12.63 -9.45 1.09
C LEU A 4 -11.25 -9.17 0.49
N LEU A 5 -10.53 -8.18 1.04
CA LEU A 5 -9.17 -7.87 0.63
C LEU A 5 -8.19 -9.01 0.95
N GLU A 6 -8.40 -9.75 2.04
CA GLU A 6 -7.62 -10.95 2.37
C GLU A 6 -7.84 -12.07 1.36
N LEU A 7 -9.08 -12.28 0.90
CA LEU A 7 -9.38 -13.24 -0.16
C LEU A 7 -8.75 -12.82 -1.50
N ILE A 8 -8.81 -11.53 -1.84
CA ILE A 8 -8.15 -10.99 -3.03
C ILE A 8 -6.63 -11.18 -2.93
N MET A 9 -6.02 -10.86 -1.79
CA MET A 9 -4.60 -11.07 -1.53
C MET A 9 -4.21 -12.53 -1.76
N ALA A 10 -4.95 -13.47 -1.15
CA ALA A 10 -4.68 -14.90 -1.31
C ALA A 10 -4.72 -15.30 -2.79
N LYS A 11 -5.67 -14.75 -3.55
CA LYS A 11 -5.80 -15.04 -4.99
C LYS A 11 -4.67 -14.42 -5.82
N VAL A 12 -4.27 -13.18 -5.55
CA VAL A 12 -3.19 -12.49 -6.28
C VAL A 12 -1.83 -13.18 -6.02
N SER A 13 -1.62 -13.73 -4.83
CA SER A 13 -0.39 -14.48 -4.50
C SER A 13 -0.31 -15.87 -5.13
N GLU A 14 -1.39 -16.40 -5.72
CA GLU A 14 -1.34 -17.67 -6.46
C GLU A 14 -0.51 -17.50 -7.75
N LYS A 15 0.60 -18.22 -7.85
CA LYS A 15 1.51 -18.17 -9.04
C LYS A 15 1.01 -18.99 -10.23
N ASN A 16 -0.30 -19.17 -10.36
CA ASN A 16 -0.87 -19.92 -11.46
C ASN A 16 -0.82 -19.07 -12.74
N PRO A 17 -0.50 -19.66 -13.91
CA PRO A 17 -0.57 -18.94 -15.18
C PRO A 17 -2.00 -18.45 -15.41
N VAL A 18 -2.14 -17.16 -15.68
CA VAL A 18 -3.42 -16.47 -15.79
C VAL A 18 -3.98 -16.63 -17.20
N THR A 19 -5.24 -17.03 -17.32
CA THR A 19 -5.94 -17.11 -18.61
C THR A 19 -6.33 -15.71 -19.12
N SER A 20 -6.59 -15.57 -20.42
CA SER A 20 -6.96 -14.25 -21.00
C SER A 20 -8.21 -13.61 -20.38
N GLU A 21 -9.18 -14.41 -19.93
CA GLU A 21 -10.38 -13.91 -19.24
C GLU A 21 -10.06 -13.41 -17.83
N GLU A 22 -9.14 -14.06 -17.13
CA GLU A 22 -8.67 -13.64 -15.81
C GLU A 22 -7.82 -12.37 -15.88
N ILE A 23 -7.20 -12.06 -17.03
CA ILE A 23 -6.47 -10.79 -17.25
C ILE A 23 -7.42 -9.60 -17.25
N ASP A 24 -8.55 -9.65 -17.97
CA ASP A 24 -9.54 -8.55 -17.97
C ASP A 24 -10.10 -8.34 -16.57
N VAL A 25 -10.41 -9.44 -15.88
CA VAL A 25 -10.87 -9.40 -14.50
C VAL A 25 -9.81 -8.75 -13.61
N PHE A 26 -8.53 -9.12 -13.74
CA PHE A 26 -7.44 -8.53 -12.98
C PHE A 26 -7.35 -7.02 -13.19
N VAL A 27 -7.38 -6.55 -14.44
CA VAL A 27 -7.30 -5.12 -14.80
C VAL A 27 -8.39 -4.32 -14.08
N ARG A 28 -9.65 -4.77 -14.14
CA ARG A 28 -10.76 -4.08 -13.45
C ARG A 28 -10.60 -4.07 -11.93
N HIS A 29 -10.07 -5.14 -11.35
CA HIS A 29 -9.77 -5.17 -9.92
C HIS A 29 -8.62 -4.23 -9.56
N ALA A 30 -7.58 -4.17 -10.38
CA ALA A 30 -6.45 -3.25 -10.21
C ALA A 30 -6.94 -1.80 -10.19
N ASP A 31 -7.77 -1.42 -11.16
CA ASP A 31 -8.35 -0.07 -11.25
C ASP A 31 -9.17 0.26 -10.00
N PHE A 32 -10.03 -0.66 -9.58
CA PHE A 32 -10.88 -0.47 -8.41
C PHE A 32 -10.07 -0.35 -7.11
N ILE A 33 -9.06 -1.22 -6.92
CA ILE A 33 -8.21 -1.24 -5.73
C ILE A 33 -7.34 0.02 -5.69
N ALA A 34 -6.73 0.40 -6.81
CA ALA A 34 -5.93 1.62 -6.93
C ALA A 34 -6.79 2.85 -6.64
N GLY A 35 -7.96 2.97 -7.27
CA GLY A 35 -8.90 4.07 -7.00
C GLY A 35 -9.32 4.13 -5.54
N CYS A 36 -9.66 2.99 -4.93
CA CYS A 36 -9.99 2.92 -3.51
C CYS A 36 -8.83 3.37 -2.61
N PHE A 37 -7.61 2.99 -2.94
CA PHE A 37 -6.42 3.41 -2.20
C PHE A 37 -6.21 4.92 -2.34
N GLN A 38 -6.30 5.46 -3.56
CA GLN A 38 -6.13 6.89 -3.82
C GLN A 38 -7.12 7.74 -3.02
N GLU A 39 -8.39 7.32 -2.97
CA GLU A 39 -9.43 8.01 -2.19
C GLU A 39 -9.22 7.98 -0.68
N LYS A 40 -8.59 6.92 -0.15
CA LYS A 40 -8.62 6.61 1.31
C LYS A 40 -7.24 6.68 1.97
N CYS A 41 -6.17 6.86 1.20
CA CYS A 41 -4.78 6.77 1.66
C CYS A 41 -4.47 7.60 2.92
N GLU A 42 -5.08 8.77 3.06
CA GLU A 42 -4.89 9.67 4.20
C GLU A 42 -5.57 9.19 5.49
N ALA A 43 -6.52 8.25 5.45
CA ALA A 43 -7.19 7.72 6.64
C ALA A 43 -6.19 7.11 7.64
N VAL A 44 -5.07 6.58 7.13
CA VAL A 44 -3.98 6.03 7.95
C VAL A 44 -3.36 7.07 8.89
N LEU A 45 -3.46 8.37 8.58
CA LEU A 45 -2.92 9.45 9.41
C LEU A 45 -3.67 9.61 10.73
N LYS A 46 -4.85 8.99 10.88
CA LYS A 46 -5.58 8.92 12.15
C LYS A 46 -4.88 8.00 13.17
N LEU A 47 -4.04 7.07 12.72
CA LEU A 47 -3.39 6.03 13.54
C LEU A 47 -2.22 6.55 14.40
N THR A 48 -2.37 7.73 15.00
CA THR A 48 -1.29 8.36 15.78
C THR A 48 -1.22 7.89 17.23
N SER A 49 -2.27 7.25 17.73
CA SER A 49 -2.33 6.70 19.09
C SER A 49 -2.82 5.25 19.10
N ALA A 50 -2.57 4.54 20.20
CA ALA A 50 -3.02 3.16 20.36
C ALA A 50 -4.56 3.01 20.38
N ALA A 51 -5.30 4.06 20.77
CA ALA A 51 -6.77 4.05 20.75
C ALA A 51 -7.32 4.08 19.32
N ASP A 52 -6.55 4.58 18.36
CA ASP A 52 -6.96 4.72 16.97
C ASP A 52 -6.64 3.46 16.14
N ALA A 53 -5.96 2.46 16.72
CA ALA A 53 -5.48 1.27 16.03
C ALA A 53 -6.58 0.45 15.34
N GLU A 54 -7.84 0.62 15.75
CA GLU A 54 -9.01 -0.09 15.22
C GLU A 54 -9.82 0.71 14.19
N ASP A 55 -9.33 1.89 13.74
CA ASP A 55 -10.02 2.69 12.71
C ASP A 55 -10.20 1.87 11.41
N GLU A 56 -11.45 1.53 11.08
CA GLU A 56 -11.77 0.61 9.98
C GLU A 56 -11.27 1.15 8.62
N GLU A 57 -11.34 2.46 8.40
CA GLU A 57 -10.95 3.08 7.14
C GLU A 57 -9.43 3.04 6.96
N ALA A 58 -8.67 3.27 8.04
CA ALA A 58 -7.23 3.12 8.07
C ALA A 58 -6.80 1.66 7.85
N LEU A 59 -7.49 0.70 8.49
CA LEU A 59 -7.24 -0.73 8.30
C LEU A 59 -7.50 -1.19 6.86
N VAL A 60 -8.59 -0.71 6.26
CA VAL A 60 -8.90 -0.95 4.84
C VAL A 60 -7.80 -0.37 3.96
N THR A 61 -7.32 0.84 4.26
CA THR A 61 -6.25 1.51 3.51
C THR A 61 -4.94 0.74 3.56
N ILE A 62 -4.54 0.25 4.74
CA ILE A 62 -3.35 -0.59 4.91
C ILE A 62 -3.48 -1.85 4.05
N ARG A 63 -4.65 -2.50 4.06
CA ARG A 63 -4.88 -3.74 3.28
C ARG A 63 -4.94 -3.48 1.77
N LEU A 64 -5.48 -2.35 1.33
CA LEU A 64 -5.43 -1.95 -0.08
C LEU A 64 -3.98 -1.79 -0.56
N LEU A 65 -3.14 -1.14 0.25
CA LEU A 65 -1.71 -1.00 -0.05
C LEU A 65 -1.01 -2.37 -0.12
N ASP A 66 -1.29 -3.26 0.83
CA ASP A 66 -0.74 -4.63 0.82
C ASP A 66 -1.09 -5.33 -0.51
N VAL A 67 -2.35 -5.27 -0.93
CA VAL A 67 -2.82 -5.91 -2.18
C VAL A 67 -2.16 -5.28 -3.40
N LEU A 68 -2.07 -3.95 -3.49
CA LEU A 68 -1.39 -3.27 -4.61
C LEU A 68 0.09 -3.67 -4.71
N CYS A 69 0.75 -3.76 -3.56
CA CYS A 69 2.11 -4.22 -3.45
C CYS A 69 2.28 -5.65 -3.99
N GLU A 70 1.33 -6.55 -3.72
CA GLU A 70 1.34 -7.91 -4.25
C GLU A 70 1.05 -7.93 -5.76
N MET A 71 0.02 -7.21 -6.21
CA MET A 71 -0.35 -7.09 -7.63
C MET A 71 0.82 -6.56 -8.47
N THR A 72 1.57 -5.58 -7.96
CA THR A 72 2.74 -5.00 -8.63
C THR A 72 4.02 -5.84 -8.49
N SER A 73 4.01 -6.91 -7.70
CA SER A 73 5.14 -7.85 -7.63
C SER A 73 5.09 -8.90 -8.76
N ASN A 74 3.96 -8.98 -9.48
CA ASN A 74 3.82 -9.84 -10.65
C ASN A 74 4.18 -9.09 -11.94
N ASN A 75 5.23 -9.54 -12.62
CA ASN A 75 5.74 -8.90 -13.84
C ASN A 75 4.73 -8.87 -15.00
N GLU A 76 3.81 -9.83 -15.08
CA GLU A 76 2.90 -9.94 -16.24
C GLU A 76 1.85 -8.82 -16.28
N GLN A 77 1.50 -8.24 -15.14
CA GLN A 77 0.45 -7.22 -15.03
C GLN A 77 0.97 -5.89 -14.46
N LEU A 78 2.28 -5.80 -14.23
CA LEU A 78 2.93 -4.62 -13.69
C LEU A 78 2.73 -3.41 -14.60
N GLU A 79 2.82 -3.58 -15.92
CA GLU A 79 2.71 -2.48 -16.88
C GLU A 79 1.36 -1.74 -16.76
N HIS A 80 0.25 -2.46 -16.55
CA HIS A 80 -1.06 -1.84 -16.34
C HIS A 80 -1.04 -0.90 -15.12
N LEU A 81 -0.63 -1.41 -13.97
CA LEU A 81 -0.54 -0.66 -12.71
C LEU A 81 0.43 0.53 -12.80
N GLN A 82 1.53 0.39 -13.56
CA GLN A 82 2.48 1.47 -13.79
C GLN A 82 1.91 2.64 -14.58
N THR A 83 0.89 2.41 -15.41
CA THR A 83 0.22 3.43 -16.22
C THR A 83 -1.02 4.02 -15.55
N LEU A 84 -1.41 3.52 -14.37
CA LEU A 84 -2.59 4.02 -13.68
C LEU A 84 -2.40 5.49 -13.23
N PRO A 85 -3.27 6.41 -13.68
CA PRO A 85 -3.11 7.83 -13.39
C PRO A 85 -3.13 8.12 -11.88
N GLY A 86 -2.09 8.82 -11.40
CA GLY A 86 -2.02 9.31 -10.03
C GLY A 86 -1.63 8.27 -8.98
N LEU A 87 -1.49 6.98 -9.33
CA LEU A 87 -1.19 5.94 -8.34
C LEU A 87 0.19 6.15 -7.70
N LEU A 88 1.20 6.45 -8.52
CA LEU A 88 2.55 6.72 -8.06
C LEU A 88 2.59 8.00 -7.20
N GLU A 89 1.99 9.08 -7.69
CA GLU A 89 1.93 10.37 -7.03
C GLU A 89 1.25 10.24 -5.65
N THR A 90 0.14 9.51 -5.59
CA THR A 90 -0.58 9.24 -4.34
C THR A 90 0.28 8.45 -3.35
N ALA A 91 1.01 7.42 -3.80
CA ALA A 91 1.90 6.66 -2.93
C ALA A 91 3.05 7.51 -2.38
N ILE A 92 3.65 8.38 -3.21
CA ILE A 92 4.70 9.32 -2.81
C ILE A 92 4.17 10.32 -1.78
N ASP A 93 3.02 10.94 -2.04
CA ASP A 93 2.44 11.95 -1.15
C ASP A 93 2.01 11.34 0.18
N THR A 94 1.42 10.14 0.16
CA THR A 94 1.10 9.39 1.39
C THR A 94 2.36 9.10 2.21
N LEU A 95 3.46 8.70 1.56
CA LEU A 95 4.74 8.46 2.23
C LEU A 95 5.29 9.74 2.86
N ARG A 96 5.19 10.87 2.16
CA ARG A 96 5.60 12.19 2.66
C ARG A 96 4.76 12.61 3.87
N LEU A 97 3.44 12.46 3.81
CA LEU A 97 2.52 12.83 4.89
C LEU A 97 2.74 11.98 6.14
N THR A 98 2.87 10.66 6.01
CA THR A 98 3.14 9.76 7.14
C THR A 98 4.52 10.03 7.76
N HIS A 99 5.53 10.33 6.93
CA HIS A 99 6.85 10.74 7.43
C HIS A 99 6.80 12.07 8.19
N LEU A 100 6.04 13.05 7.71
CA LEU A 100 5.84 14.32 8.38
C LEU A 100 5.12 14.14 9.72
N ALA A 101 4.05 13.34 9.76
CA ALA A 101 3.32 13.01 10.98
C ALA A 101 4.25 12.39 12.04
N GLY A 102 5.14 11.47 11.64
CA GLY A 102 6.13 10.85 12.52
C GLY A 102 7.22 11.81 13.03
N LYS A 103 7.44 12.95 12.37
CA LYS A 103 8.37 14.01 12.80
C LYS A 103 7.71 15.04 13.73
N GLN A 104 6.42 15.31 13.55
CA GLN A 104 5.70 16.34 14.31
C GLN A 104 5.44 15.91 15.77
N ALA A 105 5.15 14.64 15.99
CA ALA A 105 4.92 14.07 17.31
C ALA A 105 5.41 12.63 17.37
N VAL A 106 5.65 12.12 18.59
CA VAL A 106 5.96 10.70 18.80
C VAL A 106 4.69 9.89 18.57
N ASN A 107 4.69 9.02 17.56
CA ASN A 107 3.58 8.14 17.18
C ASN A 107 4.10 6.90 16.42
N VAL A 108 3.19 6.09 15.87
CA VAL A 108 3.53 4.88 15.11
C VAL A 108 4.40 5.13 13.87
N PHE A 109 4.36 6.33 13.30
CA PHE A 109 5.16 6.71 12.13
C PHE A 109 6.53 7.29 12.49
N THR A 110 6.85 7.49 13.77
CA THR A 110 8.16 7.97 14.20
C THR A 110 9.25 6.96 13.83
N ALA A 111 10.43 7.44 13.42
CA ALA A 111 11.57 6.57 13.15
C ALA A 111 12.12 6.03 14.49
N THR A 112 11.83 4.77 14.81
CA THR A 112 12.34 4.13 16.02
C THR A 112 13.80 3.70 15.80
N HIS A 113 14.75 4.44 16.38
CA HIS A 113 16.18 4.08 16.35
C HIS A 113 16.59 3.05 17.42
N ALA A 114 15.65 2.45 18.15
CA ALA A 114 15.99 1.57 19.25
C ALA A 114 15.09 0.33 19.28
N MET A 115 15.72 -0.79 18.94
CA MET A 115 15.39 -2.14 19.36
C MET A 115 15.43 -2.21 20.90
N THR A 116 14.50 -1.56 21.59
CA THR A 116 14.28 -1.81 23.02
C THR A 116 13.25 -2.92 23.09
N GLY A 117 13.69 -4.13 23.44
CA GLY A 117 12.90 -5.36 23.52
C GLY A 117 11.76 -5.33 24.56
N ARG A 118 10.88 -4.34 24.48
CA ARG A 118 9.50 -4.42 24.95
C ARG A 118 8.71 -5.07 23.83
N GLU A 119 7.85 -6.02 24.20
CA GLU A 119 6.82 -6.56 23.31
C GLU A 119 6.18 -5.40 22.54
N GLU A 120 6.50 -5.31 21.25
CA GLU A 120 5.86 -4.36 20.37
C GLU A 120 4.40 -4.75 20.36
N ILE A 121 3.54 -3.92 20.96
CA ILE A 121 2.13 -3.96 20.63
C ILE A 121 2.09 -3.79 19.11
N SER A 122 1.73 -4.87 18.40
CA SER A 122 1.76 -4.91 16.93
C SER A 122 0.69 -3.97 16.40
N HIS A 123 1.03 -2.68 16.27
CA HIS A 123 0.13 -1.69 15.73
C HIS A 123 -0.02 -1.96 14.21
N PRO A 124 -1.25 -1.96 13.66
CA PRO A 124 -1.48 -2.29 12.25
C PRO A 124 -0.77 -1.38 11.23
N ALA A 125 -0.33 -0.18 11.63
CA ALA A 125 0.42 0.74 10.78
C ALA A 125 1.93 0.46 10.76
N VAL A 126 2.42 -0.45 11.60
CA VAL A 126 3.81 -0.92 11.53
C VAL A 126 4.03 -1.55 10.16
N GLY A 127 5.08 -1.11 9.47
CA GLY A 127 5.38 -1.55 8.10
C GLY A 127 4.66 -0.79 6.98
N PHE A 128 3.71 0.10 7.30
CA PHE A 128 2.97 0.85 6.28
C PHE A 128 3.90 1.69 5.38
N LYS A 129 4.85 2.43 5.97
CA LYS A 129 5.85 3.20 5.20
C LYS A 129 6.73 2.31 4.33
N SER A 130 7.14 1.14 4.81
CA SER A 130 7.93 0.20 3.99
C SER A 130 7.12 -0.37 2.82
N HIS A 131 5.82 -0.59 2.99
CA HIS A 131 4.96 -1.03 1.90
C HIS A 131 4.73 0.09 0.87
N LEU A 132 4.62 1.36 1.29
CA LEU A 132 4.61 2.49 0.35
C LEU A 132 5.90 2.53 -0.47
N ILE A 133 7.05 2.37 0.17
CA ILE A 133 8.34 2.32 -0.51
C ILE A 133 8.39 1.14 -1.50
N ARG A 134 7.87 -0.05 -1.12
CA ARG A 134 7.77 -1.21 -2.01
C ARG A 134 6.90 -0.89 -3.23
N LEU A 135 5.71 -0.33 -3.03
CA LEU A 135 4.81 0.02 -4.13
C LEU A 135 5.48 1.03 -5.08
N ILE A 136 6.07 2.10 -4.55
CA ILE A 136 6.80 3.10 -5.34
C ILE A 136 7.92 2.44 -6.15
N GLY A 137 8.73 1.59 -5.49
CA GLY A 137 9.82 0.86 -6.13
C GLY A 137 9.33 -0.03 -7.28
N ASN A 138 8.25 -0.78 -7.07
CA ASN A 138 7.64 -1.62 -8.10
C ASN A 138 7.13 -0.78 -9.28
N LEU A 139 6.42 0.32 -9.00
CA LEU A 139 5.90 1.22 -10.04
C LEU A 139 7.01 1.88 -10.87
N CYS A 140 8.19 2.08 -10.28
CA CYS A 140 9.36 2.62 -10.97
C CYS A 140 10.20 1.55 -11.68
N TYR A 141 9.99 0.25 -11.39
CA TYR A 141 10.83 -0.81 -11.92
C TYR A 141 10.75 -0.85 -13.46
N LYS A 142 11.89 -0.61 -14.13
CA LYS A 142 12.02 -0.53 -15.60
C LYS A 142 11.06 0.44 -16.30
N ASN A 143 10.43 1.36 -15.55
CA ASN A 143 9.53 2.36 -16.10
C ASN A 143 10.16 3.75 -15.98
N LYS A 144 10.69 4.27 -17.09
CA LYS A 144 11.44 5.53 -17.10
C LYS A 144 10.56 6.74 -16.77
N GLU A 145 9.31 6.74 -17.20
CA GLU A 145 8.36 7.82 -16.91
C GLU A 145 8.14 7.95 -15.40
N ASN A 146 7.90 6.83 -14.71
CA ASN A 146 7.71 6.82 -13.26
C ASN A 146 9.00 7.16 -12.51
N GLN A 147 10.16 6.70 -12.99
CA GLN A 147 11.46 7.06 -12.41
C GLN A 147 11.75 8.57 -12.45
N ASP A 148 11.28 9.29 -13.47
CA ASP A 148 11.50 10.73 -13.60
C ASP A 148 10.63 11.59 -12.67
N LYS A 149 9.62 10.98 -12.03
CA LYS A 149 8.70 11.63 -11.11
C LYS A 149 9.10 11.54 -9.63
N VAL A 150 10.05 10.65 -9.28
CA VAL A 150 10.45 10.34 -7.89
C VAL A 150 11.66 11.14 -7.44
#